data_AF-A0A5C7J5A6-F1
#
_entry.id   AF-A0A5C7J5A6-F1
#
_cell.length_a   1.000
_cell.length_b   1.000
_cell.length_c   1.000
_cell.angle_alpha   90.00
_cell.angle_beta   90.00
_cell.angle_gamma   90.00
#
_symmetry.space_group_name_H-M   'P 1'
#
loop_
_entity.id
_entity.type
_entity.pdbx_description
1 polymer ?
#
loop_
_entity_poly.entity_id
_entity_poly.type
_entity_poly.pdbx_seq_one_letter_code
_entity_poly.pdbx_strand_id
1 'polypeptide(L)'
;MKRSLAVVSICLLAGCAGLDKPDETATWNAQKLYSEAKASLTDGSYEQAIKYYEKLEAKYPYGRYAQQAQLETAYAYFKNADAAQALAACDRFIKLHPNHPNVDYAYYLRGLINFNDGEGFM
;
A
#
# COMPACT_ATOMS: atom_id res chain seq x y z
N MET A 1 -56.01 3.37 7.09
CA MET A 1 -54.93 3.45 6.08
C MET A 1 -53.60 3.84 6.76
N LYS A 2 -53.10 3.04 7.71
CA LYS A 2 -51.86 3.33 8.46
C LYS A 2 -50.99 2.08 8.66
N ARG A 3 -51.21 1.04 7.83
CA ARG A 3 -50.46 -0.23 7.89
C ARG A 3 -49.48 -0.41 6.73
N SER A 4 -49.55 0.46 5.71
CA SER A 4 -48.73 0.35 4.50
C SER A 4 -47.40 1.11 4.55
N LEU A 5 -47.17 1.92 5.59
CA LEU A 5 -45.93 2.72 5.70
C LEU A 5 -44.79 1.99 6.42
N ALA A 6 -45.08 0.87 7.10
CA ALA A 6 -44.10 0.16 7.92
C ALA A 6 -43.27 -0.89 7.14
N VAL A 7 -43.66 -1.22 5.90
CA VAL A 7 -43.03 -2.33 5.15
C VAL A 7 -41.85 -1.86 4.28
N VAL A 8 -41.76 -0.56 3.95
CA VAL A 8 -40.73 -0.05 3.02
C VAL A 8 -39.38 0.22 3.71
N SER A 9 -39.35 0.44 5.03
CA SER A 9 -38.11 0.77 5.77
C SER A 9 -37.23 -0.44 6.15
N ILE A 10 -37.64 -1.68 5.87
CA ILE A 10 -36.85 -2.88 6.22
C ILE A 10 -35.92 -3.35 5.08
N CYS A 11 -36.09 -2.87 3.84
CA CYS A 11 -35.29 -3.34 2.71
C CYS A 11 -33.95 -2.61 2.49
N LEU A 12 -33.62 -1.59 3.31
CA LEU A 12 -32.39 -0.81 3.14
C LEU A 12 -31.16 -1.34 3.91
N LEU A 13 -31.30 -2.48 4.60
CA LEU A 13 -30.18 -3.10 5.35
C LEU A 13 -29.56 -4.32 4.63
N ALA A 14 -29.99 -4.64 3.41
CA ALA A 14 -29.42 -5.73 2.61
C ALA A 14 -28.20 -5.29 1.76
N GLY A 15 -27.45 -4.29 2.22
CA GLY A 15 -26.22 -3.81 1.58
C GLY A 15 -25.02 -4.04 2.49
N CYS A 16 -23.93 -4.58 1.92
CA CYS A 16 -22.60 -4.73 2.51
C CYS A 16 -22.29 -6.02 3.30
N ALA A 17 -22.88 -7.16 2.94
CA ALA A 17 -22.18 -8.43 3.12
C ALA A 17 -21.23 -8.63 1.92
N GLY A 18 -20.10 -7.91 1.93
CA GLY A 18 -19.02 -8.13 0.98
C GLY A 18 -18.59 -9.59 1.06
N LEU A 19 -18.69 -10.32 -0.05
CA LEU A 19 -18.11 -11.65 -0.20
C LEU A 19 -16.60 -11.50 -0.06
N ASP A 20 -16.07 -11.74 1.14
CA ASP A 20 -14.63 -11.82 1.37
C ASP A 20 -14.07 -12.94 0.50
N LYS A 21 -13.34 -12.57 -0.56
CA LYS A 21 -12.55 -13.54 -1.30
C LYS A 21 -11.47 -14.08 -0.35
N PRO A 22 -11.23 -15.40 -0.32
CA PRO A 22 -10.17 -15.96 0.51
C PRO A 22 -8.84 -15.27 0.19
N ASP A 23 -8.15 -14.81 1.24
CA ASP A 23 -6.84 -14.17 1.12
C ASP A 23 -5.83 -15.18 0.54
N GLU A 24 -5.51 -15.00 -0.74
CA GLU A 24 -4.60 -15.88 -1.48
C GLU A 24 -3.18 -15.89 -0.89
N THR A 25 -2.82 -14.86 -0.12
CA THR A 25 -1.50 -14.71 0.52
C THR A 25 -1.38 -15.40 1.87
N ALA A 26 -2.45 -16.05 2.35
CA ALA A 26 -2.51 -16.66 3.66
C ALA A 26 -1.34 -17.64 3.90
N THR A 27 -1.03 -18.48 2.91
CA THR A 27 0.02 -19.52 2.97
C THR A 27 1.38 -19.04 2.46
N TRP A 28 1.49 -17.80 2.00
CA TRP A 28 2.73 -17.32 1.37
C TRP A 28 3.78 -16.98 2.43
N ASN A 29 5.03 -17.35 2.11
CA ASN A 29 6.21 -16.96 2.88
C ASN A 29 6.75 -15.59 2.44
N ALA A 30 7.74 -15.07 3.17
CA ALA A 30 8.31 -13.75 2.90
C ALA A 30 8.90 -13.61 1.49
N GLN A 31 9.58 -14.65 0.99
CA GLN A 31 10.18 -14.64 -0.35
C GLN A 31 9.11 -14.57 -1.43
N LYS A 32 8.04 -15.36 -1.30
CA LYS A 32 6.93 -15.35 -2.26
C LYS A 32 6.20 -14.02 -2.25
N LEU A 33 5.88 -13.47 -1.07
CA LEU A 33 5.30 -12.13 -0.97
C LEU A 33 6.17 -11.09 -1.68
N TYR A 34 7.49 -11.12 -1.44
CA TYR A 34 8.41 -10.18 -2.07
C TYR A 34 8.47 -10.33 -3.59
N SER A 35 8.54 -11.57 -4.09
CA SER A 35 8.61 -11.82 -5.53
C SER A 35 7.33 -11.39 -6.25
N GLU A 36 6.17 -11.68 -5.67
CA GLU A 36 4.86 -11.32 -6.24
C GLU A 36 4.61 -9.81 -6.16
N ALA A 37 5.02 -9.16 -5.07
CA ALA A 37 5.01 -7.70 -4.95
C ALA A 37 5.88 -7.05 -6.04
N LYS A 38 7.10 -7.57 -6.22
CA LYS A 38 8.03 -7.07 -7.25
C LYS A 38 7.52 -7.30 -8.67
N ALA A 39 6.91 -8.46 -8.94
CA ALA A 39 6.28 -8.73 -10.23
C ALA A 39 5.16 -7.73 -10.50
N SER A 40 4.24 -7.56 -9.54
CA SER A 40 3.14 -6.58 -9.62
C SER A 40 3.66 -5.15 -9.85
N LEU A 41 4.74 -4.76 -9.17
CA LEU A 41 5.39 -3.46 -9.35
C LEU A 41 5.93 -3.28 -10.77
N THR A 42 6.59 -4.31 -11.31
CA THR A 42 7.17 -4.31 -12.66
C THR A 42 6.09 -4.27 -13.74
N ASP A 43 4.96 -4.93 -13.50
CA ASP A 43 3.80 -4.96 -14.41
C ASP A 43 2.97 -3.67 -14.35
N GLY A 44 3.34 -2.70 -13.52
CA GLY A 44 2.60 -1.45 -13.32
C GLY A 44 1.34 -1.59 -12.46
N SER A 45 1.13 -2.77 -11.85
CA SER A 45 0.03 -3.03 -10.91
C SER A 45 0.38 -2.51 -9.51
N TYR A 46 0.55 -1.20 -9.39
CA TYR A 46 1.11 -0.56 -8.20
C TYR A 46 0.27 -0.78 -6.94
N GLU A 47 -1.07 -0.69 -7.03
CA GLU A 47 -1.96 -0.98 -5.89
C GLU A 47 -1.78 -2.41 -5.36
N GLN A 48 -1.58 -3.38 -6.25
CA GLN A 48 -1.37 -4.76 -5.86
C GLN A 48 0.02 -4.96 -5.24
N ALA A 49 1.03 -4.30 -5.81
CA ALA A 49 2.38 -4.29 -5.26
C ALA A 49 2.40 -3.74 -3.83
N ILE A 50 1.73 -2.60 -3.59
CA ILE A 50 1.57 -1.98 -2.26
C ILE A 50 0.97 -2.98 -1.29
N LYS A 51 -0.17 -3.61 -1.63
CA LYS A 51 -0.83 -4.61 -0.77
C LYS A 51 0.10 -5.76 -0.39
N TYR A 52 0.89 -6.27 -1.33
CA TYR A 52 1.81 -7.37 -1.08
C TYR A 52 3.03 -6.94 -0.26
N TYR A 53 3.61 -5.76 -0.50
CA TYR A 53 4.71 -5.24 0.31
C TYR A 53 4.24 -4.94 1.75
N GLU A 54 3.09 -4.30 1.94
CA GLU A 54 2.53 -4.05 3.27
C GLU A 54 2.20 -5.36 4.01
N LYS A 55 1.68 -6.37 3.31
CA LYS A 55 1.46 -7.70 3.89
C LYS A 55 2.79 -8.34 4.31
N LEU A 56 3.86 -8.17 3.53
CA LEU A 56 5.19 -8.64 3.88
C LEU A 56 5.69 -7.93 5.14
N GLU A 57 5.60 -6.60 5.20
CA GLU A 57 5.99 -5.81 6.38
C GLU A 57 5.21 -6.26 7.64
N ALA A 58 3.91 -6.51 7.51
CA ALA A 58 3.06 -6.94 8.61
C ALA A 58 3.35 -8.38 9.09
N LYS A 59 3.55 -9.34 8.18
CA LYS A 59 3.82 -10.75 8.54
C LYS A 59 5.28 -10.99 8.94
N TYR A 60 6.22 -10.25 8.36
CA TYR A 60 7.66 -10.48 8.46
C TYR A 60 8.45 -9.19 8.75
N PRO A 61 8.16 -8.45 9.83
CA PRO A 61 8.72 -7.11 10.09
C PRO A 61 10.24 -7.06 10.28
N TYR A 62 10.86 -8.20 10.61
CA TYR A 62 12.31 -8.35 10.77
C TYR A 62 12.93 -9.33 9.74
N GLY A 63 12.16 -9.68 8.71
CA GLY A 63 12.61 -10.60 7.68
C GLY A 63 13.67 -9.97 6.75
N ARG A 64 14.38 -10.82 6.01
CA ARG A 64 15.41 -10.42 5.02
C ARG A 64 14.93 -9.34 4.04
N TYR A 65 13.64 -9.34 3.72
CA TYR A 65 13.03 -8.43 2.74
C TYR A 65 12.32 -7.23 3.38
N ALA A 66 12.26 -7.11 4.70
CA ALA A 66 11.41 -6.12 5.38
C ALA A 66 11.80 -4.68 5.05
N GLN A 67 13.09 -4.36 5.16
CA GLN A 67 13.59 -3.01 4.87
C GLN A 67 13.47 -2.68 3.38
N GLN A 68 13.79 -3.64 2.50
CA GLN A 68 13.61 -3.44 1.07
C GLN A 68 12.12 -3.23 0.74
N ALA A 69 11.21 -4.02 1.31
CA ALA A 69 9.77 -3.85 1.12
C ALA A 69 9.30 -2.45 1.53
N GLN A 70 9.77 -1.92 2.66
CA GLN A 70 9.45 -0.55 3.08
C GLN A 70 9.86 0.51 2.07
N LEU A 71 11.03 0.34 1.46
CA LEU A 71 11.52 1.26 0.43
C LEU A 71 10.74 1.13 -0.87
N GLU A 72 10.43 -0.10 -1.28
CA GLU A 72 9.62 -0.39 -2.47
C GLU A 72 8.16 0.05 -2.29
N THR A 73 7.59 -0.02 -1.08
CA THR A 73 6.27 0.52 -0.74
C THR A 73 6.21 2.01 -1.04
N ALA A 74 7.24 2.79 -0.65
CA ALA A 74 7.31 4.22 -0.95
C ALA A 74 7.36 4.49 -2.46
N TYR A 75 8.17 3.72 -3.19
CA TYR A 75 8.24 3.84 -4.65
C TYR A 75 6.93 3.46 -5.34
N ALA A 76 6.27 2.38 -4.89
CA ALA A 76 5.00 1.95 -5.43
C ALA A 76 3.89 3.00 -5.21
N TYR A 77 3.83 3.64 -4.04
CA TYR A 77 2.91 4.77 -3.82
C TYR A 77 3.19 5.94 -4.76
N PHE A 78 4.46 6.32 -4.93
CA PHE A 78 4.83 7.38 -5.87
C PHE A 78 4.38 7.06 -7.29
N LYS A 79 4.62 5.82 -7.74
CA LYS A 79 4.17 5.35 -9.07
C LYS A 79 2.66 5.25 -9.20
N ASN A 80 1.95 5.03 -8.10
CA ASN A 80 0.49 5.07 -8.04
C ASN A 80 -0.10 6.49 -7.92
N ALA A 81 0.72 7.53 -8.05
CA ALA A 81 0.34 8.93 -7.89
C ALA A 81 -0.26 9.28 -6.51
N ASP A 82 0.05 8.49 -5.48
CA ASP A 82 -0.31 8.78 -4.09
C ASP A 82 0.86 9.46 -3.38
N ALA A 83 1.04 10.76 -3.65
CA ALA A 83 2.15 11.55 -3.13
C ALA A 83 2.19 11.58 -1.60
N ALA A 84 1.02 11.67 -0.95
CA ALA A 84 0.91 11.74 0.50
C ALA A 84 1.40 10.44 1.17
N GLN A 85 0.95 9.28 0.70
CA GLN A 85 1.42 8.00 1.23
C GLN A 85 2.89 7.73 0.89
N ALA A 86 3.32 8.11 -0.32
CA ALA A 86 4.71 7.98 -0.73
C ALA A 86 5.64 8.78 0.18
N LEU A 87 5.28 10.04 0.48
CA LEU A 87 6.05 10.91 1.36
C LEU A 87 6.12 10.34 2.78
N ALA A 88 4.99 9.89 3.33
CA ALA A 88 4.92 9.28 4.65
C ALA A 88 5.76 7.99 4.74
N ALA A 89 5.78 7.18 3.67
CA ALA A 89 6.60 5.97 3.60
C ALA A 89 8.11 6.29 3.54
N CYS A 90 8.51 7.29 2.75
CA CYS A 90 9.90 7.78 2.72
C CYS A 90 10.35 8.26 4.11
N ASP A 91 9.58 9.13 4.75
CA ASP A 91 9.91 9.69 6.08
C ASP A 91 10.02 8.58 7.13
N ARG A 92 9.13 7.59 7.08
CA ARG A 92 9.18 6.40 7.94
C ARG A 92 10.48 5.61 7.71
N PHE A 93 10.85 5.34 6.46
CA PHE A 93 12.07 4.59 6.15
C PHE A 93 13.32 5.31 6.65
N ILE A 94 13.44 6.61 6.37
CA ILE A 94 14.55 7.45 6.82
C ILE A 94 14.68 7.45 8.35
N LYS A 95 13.55 7.59 9.05
CA LYS A 95 13.51 7.62 10.52
C LYS A 95 13.89 6.27 11.13
N LEU A 96 13.42 5.16 10.56
CA LEU A 96 13.67 3.83 11.10
C LEU A 96 15.06 3.29 10.74
N HIS A 97 15.59 3.65 9.56
CA HIS A 97 16.83 3.10 9.03
C HIS A 97 17.80 4.19 8.53
N PRO A 98 18.22 5.13 9.39
CA PRO A 98 19.05 6.28 8.98
C PRO A 98 20.44 5.90 8.44
N ASN A 99 20.94 4.70 8.76
CA ASN A 99 22.24 4.18 8.31
C ASN A 99 22.11 3.09 7.22
N HIS A 100 20.92 2.93 6.61
CA HIS A 100 20.73 1.93 5.57
C HIS A 100 21.53 2.31 4.30
N PRO A 101 22.14 1.35 3.58
CA PRO A 101 22.90 1.64 2.37
C PRO A 101 22.13 2.40 1.29
N ASN A 102 20.79 2.26 1.27
CA ASN A 102 19.88 2.91 0.32
C ASN A 102 19.05 4.06 0.94
N VAL A 103 19.46 4.62 2.07
CA VAL A 103 18.74 5.76 2.70
C VAL A 103 18.76 7.00 1.82
N ASP A 104 19.83 7.17 1.04
CA ASP A 104 19.98 8.20 0.01
C ASP A 104 18.88 8.11 -1.06
N TYR A 105 18.51 6.91 -1.49
CA TYR A 105 17.40 6.69 -2.41
C TYR A 105 16.06 7.14 -1.80
N ALA A 106 15.84 6.90 -0.51
CA ALA A 106 14.64 7.38 0.18
C ALA A 106 14.58 8.92 0.22
N TYR A 107 15.71 9.59 0.46
CA TYR A 107 15.79 11.05 0.37
C TYR A 107 15.57 11.57 -1.05
N TYR A 108 16.13 10.91 -2.06
CA TYR A 108 15.92 11.24 -3.46
C TYR A 108 14.43 11.14 -3.82
N LEU A 109 13.79 10.03 -3.49
CA LEU A 109 12.37 9.80 -3.77
C LEU A 109 11.50 10.83 -3.06
N ARG A 110 11.80 11.13 -1.78
CA ARG A 110 11.15 12.20 -1.01
C ARG A 110 11.24 13.56 -1.72
N GLY A 111 12.40 13.92 -2.24
CA GLY A 111 12.60 15.15 -3.01
C GLY A 111 11.77 15.18 -4.30
N LEU A 112 11.80 14.07 -5.05
CA LEU A 112 11.05 13.92 -6.30
C LEU A 112 9.53 14.02 -6.08
N ILE A 113 9.01 13.41 -5.01
CA ILE A 113 7.60 13.51 -4.64
C ILE A 113 7.20 14.96 -4.38
N ASN A 114 7.97 15.69 -3.55
CA ASN A 114 7.67 17.09 -3.23
C ASN A 114 7.76 18.00 -4.46
N PHE A 115 8.70 17.73 -5.37
CA PHE A 115 8.83 18.47 -6.62
C PHE A 115 7.58 18.28 -7.49
N ASN A 116 7.15 17.03 -7.69
CA ASN A 116 6.00 16.71 -8.54
C ASN A 116 4.65 17.18 -7.95
N ASP A 117 4.49 17.17 -6.63
CA ASP A 117 3.26 17.63 -5.95
C ASP A 117 3.08 19.16 -6.09
N GLY A 118 4.19 19.91 -6.17
CA GLY A 118 4.18 21.36 -6.37
C GLY A 118 3.87 21.83 -7.79
N GLU A 119 4.08 20.99 -8.82
CA GLU A 119 3.82 21.36 -10.22
C GLU A 119 2.34 21.24 -10.63
N GLY A 120 1.45 20.74 -9.77
CA GLY A 120 0.00 20.71 -10.01
C GLY A 120 -0.73 22.06 -9.85
N PHE A 121 -0.03 23.12 -9.43
CA PHE A 121 -0.61 24.44 -9.12
C PHE A 121 -0.13 25.59 -10.03
N MET A 122 0.49 25.32 -11.18
CA MET A 122 0.88 26.35 -12.16
C MET A 122 0.16 26.21 -13.50
#